data_AF-A0A1L6RBM6-F1
#
_entry.id   AF-A0A1L6RBM6-F1
#
_cell.length_a   1.000
_cell.length_b   1.000
_cell.length_c   1.000
_cell.angle_alpha   90.00
_cell.angle_beta   90.00
_cell.angle_gamma   90.00
#
_symmetry.space_group_name_H-M   'P 1'
#
loop_
_entity.id
_entity.type
_entity.pdbx_description
1 polymer ?
#
loop_
_entity_poly.entity_id
_entity_poly.type
_entity_poly.pdbx_seq_one_letter_code
_entity_poly.pdbx_strand_id
1 'polypeptide(L)'
;MSELFSFPKVEFVGKQSLQAGDGYHYYNADEIVAGKKMSEWLKFSVAYWHTMDQRLTDPFGEGTAIRPWDIAGDANTMTAALAKVDYLFEFLDKTGIEYFAFHDRDLAPEGNTLAETNANLDQVIDKIENRMQETGKKLLWNTASLFTNKCFLAGGATTPFAEVFAYSAGQIKHSLDIAKRLGSESYVFWGGREGYDFLLNTDTKRELDHIAAFFKLAKNYADEIGYMGQFLIEPKPAPMSINGTSFSKHSF
;
A
#
# COMPACT_ATOMS: atom_id res chain seq x y z
N MET A 1 5.20 -17.52 20.73
CA MET A 1 5.49 -16.66 19.57
C MET A 1 5.66 -17.58 18.39
N SER A 2 5.03 -17.29 17.25
CA SER A 2 5.37 -18.00 16.01
C SER A 2 6.83 -17.69 15.67
N GLU A 3 7.57 -18.67 15.17
CA GLU A 3 8.92 -18.48 14.61
C GLU A 3 8.83 -18.68 13.09
N LEU A 4 8.07 -17.80 12.42
CA LEU A 4 7.86 -17.82 10.97
C LEU A 4 9.13 -17.41 10.20
N PHE A 5 9.96 -16.55 10.80
CA PHE A 5 11.29 -16.22 10.29
C PHE A 5 12.39 -16.87 11.14
N SER A 6 13.50 -17.26 10.53
CA SER A 6 14.63 -17.87 11.23
C SER A 6 15.60 -16.87 11.86
N PHE A 7 15.58 -15.60 11.45
CA PHE A 7 16.48 -14.57 11.99
C PHE A 7 15.97 -14.03 13.35
N PRO A 8 16.86 -13.59 14.26
CA PRO A 8 16.47 -13.07 15.56
C PRO A 8 15.84 -11.67 15.45
N LYS A 9 15.39 -11.12 16.58
CA LYS A 9 15.05 -9.70 16.63
C LYS A 9 16.30 -8.85 16.34
N VAL A 10 16.14 -7.84 15.48
CA VAL A 10 17.19 -6.93 15.05
C VAL A 10 17.39 -5.85 16.12
N GLU A 11 18.59 -5.81 16.68
CA GLU A 11 18.95 -4.93 17.79
C GLU A 11 19.95 -3.85 17.36
N PHE A 12 20.05 -2.76 18.13
CA PHE A 12 21.11 -1.77 17.92
C PHE A 12 22.45 -2.32 18.43
N VAL A 13 23.45 -2.42 17.54
CA VAL A 13 24.77 -3.00 17.83
C VAL A 13 25.88 -1.95 17.92
N GLY A 14 25.54 -0.68 17.74
CA GLY A 14 26.49 0.42 17.82
C GLY A 14 27.30 0.66 16.54
N LYS A 15 28.05 1.78 16.55
CA LYS A 15 28.72 2.36 15.38
C LYS A 15 30.24 2.12 15.32
N GLN A 16 30.80 1.33 16.25
CA GLN A 16 32.26 1.18 16.38
C GLN A 16 32.86 0.31 15.26
N SER A 17 32.12 -0.68 14.75
CA SER A 17 32.51 -1.55 13.64
C SER A 17 31.31 -1.75 12.74
N LEU A 18 31.39 -1.33 11.48
CA LEU A 18 30.33 -1.50 10.49
C LEU A 18 30.53 -2.86 9.80
N GLN A 19 29.73 -3.86 10.19
CA GLN A 19 29.80 -5.21 9.64
C GLN A 19 28.41 -5.68 9.26
N ALA A 20 28.28 -6.41 8.15
CA ALA A 20 27.00 -7.00 7.80
C ALA A 20 26.57 -8.02 8.87
N GLY A 21 25.30 -7.97 9.27
CA GLY A 21 24.69 -8.84 10.27
C GLY A 21 23.27 -8.40 10.61
N ASP A 22 22.65 -9.07 11.59
CA ASP A 22 21.25 -8.88 11.98
C ASP A 22 21.06 -7.73 12.98
N GLY A 23 21.80 -6.62 12.83
CA GLY A 23 21.78 -5.51 13.79
C GLY A 23 21.88 -4.13 13.14
N TYR A 24 21.31 -3.12 13.81
CA TYR A 24 21.38 -1.72 13.39
C TYR A 24 22.64 -1.04 13.93
N HIS A 25 23.41 -0.41 13.04
CA HIS A 25 24.58 0.39 13.44
C HIS A 25 24.25 1.83 13.82
N TYR A 26 23.14 2.36 13.33
CA TYR A 26 22.76 3.76 13.47
C TYR A 26 21.34 3.97 13.99
N TYR A 27 20.43 3.03 13.71
CA TYR A 27 19.07 3.14 14.19
C TYR A 27 18.97 2.57 15.61
N ASN A 28 18.88 3.46 16.59
CA ASN A 28 18.48 3.14 17.95
C ASN A 28 17.13 3.82 18.20
N ALA A 29 16.05 3.04 18.26
CA ALA A 29 14.69 3.56 18.36
C ALA A 29 14.52 4.55 19.53
N ASP A 30 15.17 4.29 20.67
CA ASP A 30 15.06 5.09 21.89
C ASP A 30 16.07 6.24 21.99
N GLU A 31 17.02 6.36 21.05
CA GLU A 31 17.99 7.46 21.07
C GLU A 31 17.27 8.80 20.86
N ILE A 32 17.50 9.75 21.77
CA ILE A 32 16.94 11.08 21.69
C ILE A 32 17.81 11.95 20.78
N VAL A 33 17.24 12.37 19.65
CA VAL A 33 17.85 13.29 18.70
C VAL A 33 17.00 14.57 18.65
N ALA A 34 17.60 15.71 18.96
CA ALA A 34 16.91 17.00 18.98
C ALA A 34 15.57 16.99 19.78
N GLY A 35 15.55 16.27 20.90
CA GLY A 35 14.40 16.23 21.83
C GLY A 35 13.28 15.24 21.49
N LYS A 36 13.43 14.37 20.47
CA LYS A 36 12.50 13.26 20.20
C LYS A 36 13.27 11.96 19.97
N LYS A 37 12.62 10.82 20.20
CA LYS A 37 13.18 9.51 19.87
C LYS A 37 13.41 9.38 18.36
N MET A 38 14.41 8.62 17.94
CA MET A 38 14.61 8.32 16.51
C MET A 38 13.38 7.66 15.88
N SER A 39 12.69 6.77 16.61
CA SER A 39 11.46 6.14 16.11
C SER A 39 10.36 7.15 15.80
N GLU A 40 10.23 8.21 16.60
CA GLU A 40 9.26 9.29 16.41
C GLU A 40 9.62 10.21 15.23
N TRP A 41 10.92 10.40 14.96
CA TRP A 41 11.38 11.17 13.80
C TRP A 41 11.19 10.41 12.49
N LEU A 42 11.56 9.13 12.48
CA LEU A 42 11.71 8.36 11.25
C LEU A 42 10.40 7.68 10.84
N LYS A 43 9.57 7.25 11.80
CA LYS A 43 8.29 6.54 11.57
C LYS A 43 8.39 5.53 10.43
N PHE A 44 9.38 4.64 10.49
CA PHE A 44 9.59 3.65 9.44
C PHE A 44 8.32 2.82 9.21
N SER A 45 8.04 2.53 7.95
CA SER A 45 6.88 1.77 7.51
C SER A 45 7.29 0.66 6.54
N VAL A 46 6.75 -0.53 6.71
CA VAL A 46 6.90 -1.63 5.76
C VAL A 46 5.88 -1.48 4.63
N ALA A 47 6.37 -1.46 3.38
CA ALA A 47 5.56 -1.51 2.17
C ALA A 47 5.11 -2.95 1.88
N TYR A 48 3.84 -3.26 2.13
CA TYR A 48 3.32 -4.62 2.03
C TYR A 48 3.55 -5.24 0.64
N TRP A 49 3.27 -4.49 -0.44
CA TRP A 49 3.40 -4.98 -1.81
C TRP A 49 4.81 -5.48 -2.12
N HIS A 50 5.87 -4.78 -1.69
CA HIS A 50 7.24 -5.21 -1.97
C HIS A 50 7.73 -6.32 -1.04
N THR A 51 7.29 -6.31 0.23
CA THR A 51 7.82 -7.23 1.23
C THR A 51 7.08 -8.58 1.22
N MET A 52 5.75 -8.56 1.09
CA MET A 52 4.90 -9.74 1.28
C MET A 52 4.30 -10.27 -0.02
N ASP A 53 4.10 -9.43 -1.03
CA ASP A 53 3.37 -9.83 -2.25
C ASP A 53 4.27 -10.00 -3.49
N GLN A 54 5.25 -9.12 -3.67
CA GLN A 54 6.12 -9.09 -4.86
C GLN A 54 6.83 -10.43 -5.09
N ARG A 55 6.71 -10.93 -6.32
CA ARG A 55 7.26 -12.21 -6.80
C ARG A 55 8.64 -12.12 -7.42
N LEU A 56 9.25 -10.93 -7.38
CA LEU A 56 10.51 -10.61 -8.07
C LEU A 56 10.43 -10.90 -9.57
N THR A 57 9.25 -10.67 -10.15
CA THR A 57 9.02 -10.75 -11.60
C THR A 57 9.53 -9.48 -12.27
N ASP A 58 10.09 -9.63 -13.46
CA ASP A 58 10.46 -8.53 -14.35
C ASP A 58 9.94 -8.79 -15.78
N PRO A 59 10.04 -7.82 -16.71
CA PRO A 59 9.53 -7.99 -18.07
C PRO A 59 10.20 -9.08 -18.91
N PHE A 60 11.28 -9.70 -18.43
CA PHE A 60 12.14 -10.63 -19.18
C PHE A 60 12.19 -12.04 -18.57
N GLY A 61 11.50 -12.29 -17.45
CA GLY A 61 11.55 -13.58 -16.77
C GLY A 61 10.39 -13.85 -15.83
N GLU A 62 10.37 -15.08 -15.30
CA GLU A 62 9.39 -15.53 -14.31
C GLU A 62 9.73 -15.03 -12.89
N GLY A 63 8.76 -15.08 -11.99
CA GLY A 63 8.98 -14.73 -10.58
C GLY A 63 9.97 -15.68 -9.90
N THR A 64 10.93 -15.13 -9.16
CA THR A 64 11.99 -15.88 -8.48
C THR A 64 11.81 -15.94 -6.96
N ALA A 65 10.80 -15.26 -6.41
CA ALA A 65 10.53 -15.30 -4.98
C ALA A 65 10.10 -16.71 -4.53
N ILE A 66 10.77 -17.23 -3.49
CA ILE A 66 10.35 -18.42 -2.74
C ILE A 66 9.78 -17.93 -1.42
N ARG A 67 8.48 -18.14 -1.18
CA ARG A 67 7.82 -17.66 0.03
C ARG A 67 7.20 -18.83 0.81
N PRO A 68 7.32 -18.82 2.16
CA PRO A 68 6.83 -19.91 2.98
C PRO A 68 5.29 -19.96 3.10
N TRP A 69 4.58 -18.92 2.67
CA TRP A 69 3.12 -18.87 2.60
C TRP A 69 2.55 -19.31 1.24
N ASP A 70 3.39 -19.72 0.28
CA ASP A 70 2.92 -20.24 -1.01
C ASP A 70 2.31 -21.64 -0.81
N ILE A 71 1.01 -21.78 -1.01
CA ILE A 71 0.31 -23.07 -0.86
C ILE A 71 0.22 -23.74 -2.21
N ALA A 72 0.86 -24.90 -2.36
CA ALA A 72 0.92 -25.64 -3.64
C ALA A 72 1.40 -24.79 -4.84
N GLY A 73 2.21 -23.75 -4.60
CA GLY A 73 2.70 -22.82 -5.62
C GLY A 73 1.74 -21.70 -5.99
N ASP A 74 0.56 -21.61 -5.36
CA ASP A 74 -0.41 -20.52 -5.57
C ASP A 74 -0.37 -19.52 -4.41
N ALA A 75 0.12 -18.32 -4.71
CA ALA A 75 0.16 -17.20 -3.77
C ALA A 75 -1.17 -16.43 -3.69
N ASN A 76 -2.11 -16.66 -4.61
CA ASN A 76 -3.34 -15.91 -4.76
C ASN A 76 -4.57 -16.61 -4.13
N THR A 77 -4.35 -17.26 -2.99
CA THR A 77 -5.41 -17.91 -2.21
C THR A 77 -5.73 -17.13 -0.94
N MET A 78 -6.96 -17.25 -0.44
CA MET A 78 -7.32 -16.64 0.85
C MET A 78 -6.48 -17.16 2.01
N THR A 79 -6.10 -18.44 1.99
CA THR A 79 -5.24 -19.02 3.01
C THR A 79 -3.83 -18.40 2.97
N ALA A 80 -3.25 -18.20 1.78
CA ALA A 80 -1.98 -17.50 1.62
C ALA A 80 -2.08 -16.03 2.06
N ALA A 81 -3.17 -15.34 1.70
CA ALA A 81 -3.45 -13.96 2.12
C ALA A 81 -3.48 -13.82 3.66
N LEU A 82 -4.20 -14.71 4.35
CA LEU A 82 -4.24 -14.73 5.81
C LEU A 82 -2.88 -15.09 6.42
N ALA A 83 -2.12 -16.00 5.83
CA ALA A 83 -0.78 -16.33 6.28
C ALA A 83 0.18 -15.12 6.16
N LYS A 84 0.15 -14.40 5.03
CA LYS A 84 0.97 -13.18 4.82
C LYS A 84 0.79 -12.16 5.94
N VAL A 85 -0.40 -12.03 6.54
CA VAL A 85 -0.63 -11.16 7.70
C VAL A 85 0.21 -11.61 8.90
N ASP A 86 0.29 -12.91 9.18
CA ASP A 86 1.10 -13.38 10.32
C ASP A 86 2.58 -13.11 10.11
N TYR A 87 3.07 -13.33 8.88
CA TYR A 87 4.44 -13.00 8.49
C TYR A 87 4.71 -11.49 8.56
N LEU A 88 3.78 -10.63 8.12
CA LEU A 88 3.93 -9.18 8.24
C LEU A 88 4.17 -8.76 9.69
N PHE A 89 3.31 -9.21 10.61
CA PHE A 89 3.40 -8.77 11.99
C PHE A 89 4.61 -9.37 12.73
N GLU A 90 5.04 -10.59 12.39
CA GLU A 90 6.32 -11.10 12.90
C GLU A 90 7.52 -10.33 12.35
N PHE A 91 7.50 -9.95 11.06
CA PHE A 91 8.54 -9.13 10.46
C PHE A 91 8.63 -7.75 11.14
N LEU A 92 7.48 -7.11 11.39
CA LEU A 92 7.40 -5.84 12.11
C LEU A 92 7.93 -5.95 13.56
N ASP A 93 7.66 -7.05 14.24
CA ASP A 93 8.19 -7.29 15.59
C ASP A 93 9.71 -7.48 15.57
N LYS A 94 10.22 -8.37 14.70
CA LYS A 94 11.65 -8.67 14.60
C LYS A 94 12.48 -7.49 14.13
N THR A 95 11.96 -6.64 13.24
CA THR A 95 12.66 -5.44 12.78
C THR A 95 12.46 -4.22 13.68
N GLY A 96 11.56 -4.31 14.67
CA GLY A 96 11.21 -3.15 15.50
C GLY A 96 10.49 -2.02 14.74
N ILE A 97 10.03 -2.26 13.51
CA ILE A 97 9.28 -1.29 12.71
C ILE A 97 7.85 -1.20 13.24
N GLU A 98 7.34 0.03 13.43
CA GLU A 98 6.03 0.28 14.05
C GLU A 98 4.88 0.37 13.06
N TYR A 99 5.18 0.77 11.81
CA TYR A 99 4.16 1.05 10.81
C TYR A 99 4.23 0.11 9.61
N PHE A 100 3.10 0.00 8.91
CA PHE A 100 3.02 -0.61 7.59
C PHE A 100 2.09 0.19 6.68
N ALA A 101 2.16 -0.11 5.39
CA ALA A 101 1.32 0.45 4.35
C ALA A 101 0.94 -0.60 3.30
N PHE A 102 -0.23 -0.46 2.67
CA PHE A 102 -0.72 -1.42 1.68
C PHE A 102 -1.63 -0.78 0.61
N HIS A 103 -1.70 -1.40 -0.58
CA HIS A 103 -2.86 -1.29 -1.45
C HIS A 103 -3.86 -2.39 -1.08
N ASP A 104 -5.14 -2.09 -1.22
CA ASP A 104 -6.23 -3.04 -1.04
C ASP A 104 -6.02 -4.37 -1.81
N ARG A 105 -5.56 -4.31 -3.05
CA ARG A 105 -5.33 -5.49 -3.92
C ARG A 105 -4.08 -6.31 -3.60
N ASP A 106 -3.18 -5.82 -2.74
CA ASP A 106 -2.01 -6.61 -2.31
C ASP A 106 -2.39 -7.64 -1.23
N LEU A 107 -3.47 -7.35 -0.50
CA LEU A 107 -3.86 -8.08 0.70
C LEU A 107 -4.64 -9.35 0.40
N ALA A 108 -5.57 -9.31 -0.56
CA ALA A 108 -6.54 -10.37 -0.78
C ALA A 108 -6.81 -10.60 -2.28
N PRO A 109 -7.11 -11.84 -2.69
CA PRO A 109 -7.53 -12.15 -4.06
C PRO A 109 -8.86 -11.46 -4.40
N GLU A 110 -8.93 -10.92 -5.62
CA GLU A 110 -10.18 -10.39 -6.18
C GLU A 110 -11.21 -11.51 -6.42
N GLY A 111 -12.49 -11.18 -6.27
CA GLY A 111 -13.62 -12.03 -6.69
C GLY A 111 -14.10 -11.68 -8.09
N ASN A 112 -15.25 -12.23 -8.50
CA ASN A 112 -15.85 -11.94 -9.80
C ASN A 112 -16.63 -10.63 -9.83
N THR A 113 -16.95 -10.08 -8.67
CA THR A 113 -17.66 -8.82 -8.49
C THR A 113 -16.97 -7.95 -7.46
N LEU A 114 -17.21 -6.64 -7.49
CA LEU A 114 -16.68 -5.73 -6.46
C LEU A 114 -17.15 -6.15 -5.05
N ALA A 115 -18.37 -6.66 -4.92
CA ALA A 115 -18.89 -7.15 -3.63
C ALA A 115 -18.11 -8.38 -3.12
N GLU A 116 -17.81 -9.34 -4.00
CA GLU A 116 -16.99 -10.51 -3.64
C GLU A 116 -15.55 -10.10 -3.32
N THR A 117 -14.95 -9.20 -4.11
CA THR A 117 -13.61 -8.65 -3.84
C THR A 117 -13.55 -7.97 -2.48
N ASN A 118 -14.54 -7.15 -2.12
CA ASN A 118 -14.61 -6.50 -0.83
C ASN A 118 -14.78 -7.52 0.31
N ALA A 119 -15.64 -8.54 0.13
CA ALA A 119 -15.84 -9.58 1.13
C ALA A 119 -14.58 -10.44 1.38
N ASN A 120 -13.74 -10.65 0.36
CA ASN A 120 -12.44 -11.30 0.52
C ASN A 120 -11.46 -10.38 1.28
N LEU A 121 -11.41 -9.11 0.91
CA LEU A 121 -10.56 -8.12 1.56
C LEU A 121 -10.90 -7.95 3.03
N ASP A 122 -12.19 -7.84 3.37
CA ASP A 122 -12.67 -7.67 4.74
C ASP A 122 -12.17 -8.79 5.68
N GLN A 123 -12.10 -10.04 5.21
CA GLN A 123 -11.55 -11.14 6.01
C GLN A 123 -10.07 -10.94 6.37
N VAL A 124 -9.27 -10.37 5.45
CA VAL A 124 -7.85 -10.06 5.72
C VAL A 124 -7.74 -8.83 6.62
N ILE A 125 -8.60 -7.82 6.42
CA ILE A 125 -8.67 -6.63 7.26
C ILE A 125 -9.05 -6.98 8.71
N ASP A 126 -10.00 -7.88 8.92
CA ASP A 126 -10.37 -8.39 10.26
C ASP A 126 -9.14 -8.95 10.98
N LYS A 127 -8.33 -9.74 10.27
CA LYS A 127 -7.10 -10.30 10.83
C LYS A 127 -6.05 -9.23 11.11
N ILE A 128 -5.86 -8.27 10.21
CA ILE A 128 -4.94 -7.14 10.40
C ILE A 128 -5.35 -6.33 11.63
N GLU A 129 -6.63 -6.00 11.77
CA GLU A 129 -7.15 -5.25 12.92
C GLU A 129 -6.86 -5.96 14.25
N ASN A 130 -7.11 -7.27 14.33
CA ASN A 130 -6.79 -8.07 15.51
C ASN A 130 -5.28 -8.03 15.82
N ARG A 131 -4.43 -8.21 14.81
CA ARG A 131 -2.97 -8.15 15.00
C ARG A 131 -2.49 -6.76 15.41
N MET A 132 -3.10 -5.69 14.91
CA MET A 132 -2.81 -4.30 15.36
C MET A 132 -3.15 -4.13 16.84
N GLN A 133 -4.30 -4.65 17.29
CA GLN A 133 -4.70 -4.59 18.70
C GLN A 133 -3.75 -5.38 19.62
N GLU A 134 -3.31 -6.57 19.20
CA GLU A 134 -2.39 -7.41 19.97
C GLU A 134 -0.98 -6.82 20.08
N THR A 135 -0.50 -6.16 19.03
CA THR A 135 0.92 -5.78 18.89
C THR A 135 1.18 -4.29 19.07
N GLY A 136 0.13 -3.45 18.99
CA GLY A 136 0.25 -2.00 18.99
C GLY A 136 0.85 -1.40 17.70
N LYS A 137 1.09 -2.21 16.67
CA LYS A 137 1.54 -1.74 15.35
C LYS A 137 0.43 -0.94 14.66
N LYS A 138 0.83 -0.01 13.79
CA LYS A 138 -0.09 1.00 13.23
C LYS A 138 -0.07 1.01 11.71
N LEU A 139 -1.21 1.34 11.12
CA LEU A 139 -1.29 1.62 9.70
C LEU A 139 -0.84 3.07 9.46
N LEU A 140 0.27 3.28 8.73
CA LEU A 140 0.68 4.65 8.37
C LEU A 140 -0.26 5.19 7.30
N TRP A 141 -0.44 4.43 6.23
CA TRP A 141 -1.37 4.76 5.16
C TRP A 141 -1.81 3.54 4.40
N ASN A 142 -3.00 3.61 3.81
CA ASN A 142 -3.47 2.69 2.80
C ASN A 142 -3.90 3.44 1.55
N THR A 143 -4.11 2.69 0.48
CA THR A 143 -4.47 3.20 -0.83
C THR A 143 -5.24 2.14 -1.62
N ALA A 144 -5.78 2.52 -2.79
CA ALA A 144 -6.42 1.61 -3.73
C ALA A 144 -5.51 1.37 -4.93
N SER A 145 -5.29 0.10 -5.30
CA SER A 145 -4.63 -0.23 -6.56
C SER A 145 -5.60 -0.05 -7.73
N LEU A 146 -5.58 1.14 -8.32
CA LEU A 146 -6.32 1.49 -9.54
C LEU A 146 -5.44 1.36 -10.80
N PHE A 147 -4.50 0.41 -10.81
CA PHE A 147 -3.51 0.30 -11.87
C PHE A 147 -3.09 -1.13 -12.23
N THR A 148 -3.31 -2.11 -11.35
CA THR A 148 -2.92 -3.52 -11.58
C THR A 148 -3.93 -4.25 -12.46
N ASN A 149 -5.23 -4.13 -12.17
CA ASN A 149 -6.26 -4.83 -12.93
C ASN A 149 -6.34 -4.27 -14.37
N LYS A 150 -6.55 -5.16 -15.35
CA LYS A 150 -6.64 -4.81 -16.78
C LYS A 150 -7.77 -3.82 -17.10
N CYS A 151 -8.80 -3.71 -16.26
CA CYS A 151 -9.86 -2.72 -16.46
C CYS A 151 -9.33 -1.27 -16.38
N PHE A 152 -8.22 -1.04 -15.67
CA PHE A 152 -7.58 0.26 -15.52
C PHE A 152 -6.56 0.58 -16.62
N LEU A 153 -6.50 -0.21 -17.70
CA LEU A 153 -5.55 0.00 -18.79
C LEU A 153 -5.61 1.45 -19.33
N ALA A 154 -6.80 2.02 -19.42
CA ALA A 154 -7.03 3.38 -19.92
C ALA A 154 -7.17 4.44 -18.80
N GLY A 155 -6.73 4.14 -17.58
CA GLY A 155 -6.85 5.02 -16.41
C GLY A 155 -7.88 4.52 -15.39
N GLY A 156 -7.79 5.06 -14.17
CA GLY A 156 -8.75 4.84 -13.09
C GLY A 156 -9.74 5.99 -13.04
N ALA A 157 -9.32 7.12 -12.50
CA ALA A 157 -10.07 8.36 -12.45
C ALA A 157 -9.98 9.18 -13.75
N THR A 158 -8.90 9.05 -14.53
CA THR A 158 -8.74 9.70 -15.85
C THR A 158 -9.31 8.89 -17.00
N THR A 159 -9.96 7.76 -16.71
CA THR A 159 -10.51 6.88 -17.74
C THR A 159 -11.53 7.58 -18.66
N PRO A 160 -11.57 7.25 -19.96
CA PRO A 160 -12.63 7.70 -20.85
C PRO A 160 -13.94 6.91 -20.65
N PHE A 161 -13.93 5.82 -19.87
CA PHE A 161 -15.09 4.93 -19.68
C PHE A 161 -15.80 5.18 -18.35
N ALA A 162 -17.07 5.59 -18.40
CA ALA A 162 -17.82 5.93 -17.20
C ALA A 162 -17.98 4.74 -16.22
N GLU A 163 -18.09 3.51 -16.71
CA GLU A 163 -18.15 2.33 -15.85
C GLU A 163 -16.86 2.10 -15.05
N VAL A 164 -15.69 2.39 -15.64
CA VAL A 164 -14.40 2.25 -14.95
C VAL A 164 -14.25 3.34 -13.89
N PHE A 165 -14.65 4.57 -14.19
CA PHE A 165 -14.67 5.66 -13.21
C PHE A 165 -15.54 5.31 -12.01
N ALA A 166 -16.74 4.75 -12.25
CA ALA A 166 -17.65 4.32 -11.21
C ALA A 166 -17.08 3.14 -10.39
N TYR A 167 -16.43 2.18 -11.05
CA TYR A 167 -15.76 1.07 -10.37
C TYR A 167 -14.62 1.57 -9.46
N SER A 168 -13.76 2.47 -9.97
CA SER A 168 -12.70 3.12 -9.21
C SER A 168 -13.23 3.87 -7.99
N ALA A 169 -14.36 4.58 -8.13
CA ALA A 169 -15.01 5.27 -7.02
C ALA A 169 -15.51 4.28 -5.95
N GLY A 170 -16.11 3.16 -6.37
CA GLY A 170 -16.55 2.10 -5.47
C GLY A 170 -15.39 1.44 -4.70
N GLN A 171 -14.25 1.22 -5.37
CA GLN A 171 -13.04 0.68 -4.74
C GLN A 171 -12.43 1.67 -3.73
N ILE A 172 -12.29 2.95 -4.08
CA ILE A 172 -11.78 3.96 -3.14
C ILE A 172 -12.71 4.15 -1.95
N LYS A 173 -14.03 4.14 -2.17
CA LYS A 173 -15.00 4.22 -1.07
C LYS A 173 -14.72 3.16 0.00
N HIS A 174 -14.59 1.90 -0.42
CA HIS A 174 -14.31 0.80 0.50
C HIS A 174 -12.90 0.90 1.13
N SER A 175 -11.90 1.32 0.34
CA SER A 175 -10.55 1.56 0.85
C SER A 175 -10.49 2.69 1.90
N LEU A 176 -11.32 3.73 1.78
CA LEU A 176 -11.48 4.79 2.79
C LEU A 176 -12.23 4.29 4.03
N ASP A 177 -13.23 3.42 3.86
CA ASP A 177 -13.91 2.75 4.98
C ASP A 177 -12.88 1.97 5.83
N ILE A 178 -11.97 1.23 5.17
CA ILE A 178 -10.85 0.53 5.80
C ILE A 178 -9.86 1.51 6.44
N ALA A 179 -9.53 2.62 5.76
CA ALA A 179 -8.62 3.65 6.24
C ALA A 179 -9.07 4.22 7.59
N LYS A 180 -10.38 4.48 7.71
CA LYS A 180 -11.02 4.90 8.96
C LYS A 180 -11.03 3.77 9.99
N ARG A 181 -11.47 2.57 9.61
CA ARG A 181 -11.58 1.41 10.48
C ARG A 181 -10.26 1.11 11.20
N LEU A 182 -9.16 1.08 10.45
CA LEU A 182 -7.83 0.78 10.97
C LEU A 182 -7.08 2.01 11.52
N GLY A 183 -7.69 3.20 11.47
CA GLY A 183 -7.08 4.43 12.00
C GLY A 183 -5.79 4.85 11.29
N SER A 184 -5.75 4.73 9.95
CA SER A 184 -4.59 5.18 9.16
C SER A 184 -4.27 6.67 9.39
N GLU A 185 -2.98 7.02 9.48
CA GLU A 185 -2.56 8.43 9.63
C GLU A 185 -2.73 9.24 8.32
N SER A 186 -2.72 8.56 7.17
CA SER A 186 -2.85 9.18 5.85
C SER A 186 -3.50 8.24 4.83
N TYR A 187 -4.01 8.82 3.74
CA TYR A 187 -4.53 8.07 2.59
C TYR A 187 -3.83 8.55 1.32
N VAL A 188 -3.26 7.62 0.56
CA VAL A 188 -2.39 7.95 -0.59
C VAL A 188 -3.13 7.76 -1.91
N PHE A 189 -2.94 8.71 -2.83
CA PHE A 189 -3.31 8.61 -4.23
C PHE A 189 -2.03 8.56 -5.08
N TRP A 190 -1.68 7.37 -5.56
CA TRP A 190 -0.66 7.20 -6.58
C TRP A 190 -1.32 6.89 -7.93
N GLY A 191 -1.16 7.82 -8.88
CA GLY A 191 -1.81 7.76 -10.19
C GLY A 191 -1.11 6.83 -11.18
N GLY A 192 -0.98 5.53 -10.87
CA GLY A 192 -0.21 4.59 -11.68
C GLY A 192 -0.63 4.51 -13.16
N ARG A 193 -1.94 4.65 -13.43
CA ARG A 193 -2.53 4.73 -14.79
C ARG A 193 -3.16 6.08 -15.09
N GLU A 194 -3.05 7.04 -14.16
CA GLU A 194 -3.59 8.37 -14.37
C GLU A 194 -2.58 9.13 -15.23
N GLY A 195 -2.87 9.20 -16.53
CA GLY A 195 -1.98 9.70 -17.56
C GLY A 195 -2.30 9.10 -18.92
N TYR A 196 -1.39 9.29 -19.87
CA TYR A 196 -1.62 8.87 -21.24
C TYR A 196 -0.37 8.26 -21.89
N ASP A 197 -0.61 7.35 -22.83
CA ASP A 197 0.42 6.81 -23.71
C ASP A 197 0.57 7.64 -24.99
N PHE A 198 -0.54 8.05 -25.59
CA PHE A 198 -0.54 8.76 -26.87
C PHE A 198 -1.40 10.01 -26.82
N LEU A 199 -0.80 11.19 -26.97
CA LEU A 199 -1.57 12.44 -26.96
C LEU A 199 -2.66 12.50 -28.05
N LEU A 200 -2.51 11.75 -29.14
CA LEU A 200 -3.45 11.71 -30.27
C LEU A 200 -4.86 11.22 -29.88
N ASN A 201 -5.00 10.43 -28.81
CA ASN A 201 -6.29 9.90 -28.35
C ASN A 201 -6.68 10.40 -26.96
N THR A 202 -6.00 11.43 -26.45
CA THR A 202 -6.14 11.90 -25.07
C THR A 202 -6.62 13.36 -25.03
N ASP A 203 -7.78 13.57 -24.42
CA ASP A 203 -8.21 14.91 -24.00
C ASP A 203 -7.70 15.18 -22.58
N THR A 204 -6.45 15.65 -22.50
CA THR A 204 -5.78 15.90 -21.22
C THR A 204 -6.53 16.88 -20.34
N LYS A 205 -7.22 17.86 -20.92
CA LYS A 205 -8.02 18.80 -20.13
C LYS A 205 -9.17 18.09 -19.43
N ARG A 206 -9.91 17.28 -20.18
CA ARG A 206 -11.04 16.52 -19.64
C ARG A 206 -10.60 15.52 -18.57
N GLU A 207 -9.50 14.81 -18.80
CA GLU A 207 -8.95 13.85 -17.84
C GLU A 207 -8.53 14.53 -16.52
N LEU A 208 -7.92 15.72 -16.60
CA LEU A 208 -7.57 16.50 -15.42
C LEU A 208 -8.81 17.03 -14.68
N ASP A 209 -9.85 17.43 -15.41
CA ASP A 209 -11.12 17.84 -14.81
C ASP A 209 -11.80 16.63 -14.11
N HIS A 210 -11.71 15.41 -14.68
CA HIS A 210 -12.25 14.19 -14.08
C HIS A 210 -11.53 13.79 -12.79
N ILE A 211 -10.19 13.73 -12.78
CA ILE A 211 -9.45 13.33 -11.58
C ILE A 211 -9.60 14.38 -10.46
N ALA A 212 -9.69 15.67 -10.79
CA ALA A 212 -10.00 16.71 -9.82
C ALA A 212 -11.41 16.52 -9.20
N ALA A 213 -12.41 16.14 -10.01
CA ALA A 213 -13.74 15.78 -9.50
C ALA A 213 -13.69 14.53 -8.62
N PHE A 214 -12.91 13.52 -9.02
CA PHE A 214 -12.74 12.27 -8.28
C PHE A 214 -12.10 12.50 -6.90
N PHE A 215 -11.05 13.32 -6.80
CA PHE A 215 -10.46 13.71 -5.51
C PHE A 215 -11.44 14.45 -4.61
N LYS A 216 -12.29 15.33 -5.18
CA LYS A 216 -13.36 15.99 -4.42
C LYS A 216 -14.38 15.00 -3.89
N LEU A 217 -14.77 14.00 -4.69
CA LEU A 217 -15.68 12.93 -4.24
C LEU A 217 -15.05 12.12 -3.09
N ALA A 218 -13.79 11.72 -3.22
CA ALA A 218 -13.07 11.00 -2.16
C ALA A 218 -12.97 11.83 -0.87
N LYS A 219 -12.66 13.12 -0.98
CA LYS A 219 -12.59 14.03 0.17
C LYS A 219 -13.94 14.23 0.84
N ASN A 220 -15.01 14.43 0.05
CA ASN A 220 -16.36 14.57 0.58
C ASN A 220 -16.80 13.31 1.32
N TYR A 221 -16.50 12.13 0.78
CA TYR A 221 -16.81 10.86 1.43
C TYR A 221 -15.99 10.65 2.71
N ALA A 222 -14.70 10.99 2.69
CA ALA A 222 -13.87 10.98 3.90
C ALA A 222 -14.45 11.86 5.01
N ASP A 223 -14.94 13.06 4.67
CA ASP A 223 -15.62 13.95 5.63
C ASP A 223 -16.94 13.34 6.14
N GLU A 224 -17.74 12.74 5.26
CA GLU A 224 -19.00 12.07 5.58
C GLU A 224 -18.80 10.94 6.60
N ILE A 225 -17.77 10.11 6.40
CA ILE A 225 -17.44 9.05 7.35
C ILE A 225 -16.60 9.55 8.53
N GLY A 226 -16.15 10.81 8.56
CA GLY A 226 -15.31 11.34 9.63
C GLY A 226 -13.89 10.76 9.67
N TYR A 227 -13.31 10.43 8.51
CA TYR A 227 -11.90 10.10 8.37
C TYR A 227 -11.05 11.38 8.37
N MET A 228 -10.13 11.49 9.32
CA MET A 228 -9.33 12.70 9.56
C MET A 228 -7.87 12.59 9.10
N GLY A 229 -7.48 11.47 8.48
CA GLY A 229 -6.11 11.27 8.02
C GLY A 229 -5.74 12.19 6.84
N GLN A 230 -4.45 12.49 6.70
CA GLN A 230 -3.96 13.38 5.65
C GLN A 230 -4.08 12.71 4.28
N PHE A 231 -4.70 13.40 3.32
CA PHE A 231 -4.68 12.95 1.92
C PHE A 231 -3.35 13.34 1.28
N LEU A 232 -2.72 12.38 0.61
CA LEU A 232 -1.42 12.55 -0.03
C LEU A 232 -1.53 12.19 -1.51
N ILE A 233 -0.97 13.05 -2.37
CA ILE A 233 -0.74 12.72 -3.78
C ILE A 233 0.72 12.29 -3.87
N GLU A 234 1.00 11.18 -4.56
CA GLU A 234 2.35 10.68 -4.79
C GLU A 234 2.81 11.02 -6.23
N PRO A 235 3.65 12.06 -6.42
CA PRO A 235 4.19 12.44 -7.71
C PRO A 235 5.04 11.35 -8.35
N LYS A 236 4.85 11.12 -9.65
CA LYS A 236 5.74 10.28 -10.45
C LYS A 236 5.69 10.71 -11.92
N PRO A 237 6.83 11.02 -12.57
CA PRO A 237 6.80 11.64 -13.90
C PRO A 237 6.32 10.71 -15.02
N ALA A 238 6.80 9.46 -15.10
CA ALA A 238 6.39 8.51 -16.16
C ALA A 238 6.95 7.08 -15.96
N PRO A 239 6.34 6.20 -15.14
CA PRO A 239 6.83 4.83 -14.99
C PRO A 239 6.01 3.75 -15.72
N MET A 240 4.80 4.07 -16.18
CA MET A 240 3.87 3.09 -16.80
C MET A 240 3.02 3.70 -17.92
N SER A 241 2.76 5.00 -17.89
CA SER A 241 2.34 5.79 -19.03
C SER A 241 3.55 6.56 -19.61
N ILE A 242 3.55 6.81 -20.92
CA ILE A 242 4.63 7.58 -21.58
C ILE A 242 4.75 8.98 -20.96
N ASN A 243 3.63 9.57 -20.53
CA ASN A 243 3.59 10.77 -19.70
C ASN A 243 2.62 10.56 -18.52
N GLY A 244 3.15 10.49 -17.29
CA GLY A 244 2.33 10.45 -16.08
C GLY A 244 1.68 11.81 -15.82
N THR A 245 0.40 11.84 -15.48
CA THR A 245 -0.25 13.08 -15.01
C THR A 245 -0.03 13.29 -13.51
N SER A 246 0.69 12.40 -12.80
CA SER A 246 1.20 12.67 -11.46
C SER A 246 2.38 13.65 -11.49
N PHE A 247 2.00 14.88 -11.80
CA PHE A 247 2.62 16.17 -11.51
C PHE A 247 3.78 16.15 -10.52
N SER A 248 4.90 16.75 -10.93
CA SER A 248 5.99 17.13 -10.03
C SER A 248 5.49 18.02 -8.88
N LYS A 249 6.27 18.16 -7.79
CA LYS A 249 5.95 19.03 -6.62
C LYS A 249 5.53 20.48 -6.94
N HIS A 250 5.69 20.94 -8.19
CA HIS A 250 5.45 22.32 -8.62
C HIS A 250 4.13 22.53 -9.39
N SER A 251 3.27 21.51 -9.54
CA SER A 251 2.04 21.64 -10.34
C SER A 251 0.74 21.79 -9.54
N PHE A 252 0.83 22.09 -8.24
CA PHE A 252 -0.30 22.44 -7.38
C PHE A 252 -0.10 23.82 -6.75
#